data_AF-A0A6P4FNQ3-F1
#
_entry.id   AF-A0A6P4FNQ3-F1
#
_cell.length_a   1.000
_cell.length_b   1.000
_cell.length_c   1.000
_cell.angle_alpha   90.00
_cell.angle_beta   90.00
_cell.angle_gamma   90.00
#
_symmetry.space_group_name_H-M   'P 1'
#
loop_
_entity.id
_entity.type
_entity.pdbx_description
1 polymer ?
#
loop_
_entity_poly.entity_id
_entity_poly.type
_entity_poly.pdbx_seq_one_letter_code
_entity_poly.pdbx_strand_id
1 'polypeptide(L)'
;MQYFKFLKTLRFIAVASSMVVVVFGDITCNVCQTNHAKCVNETHFSLCLDGVPPDQVMPCPDDQICTSTAKFCMPRGSVAPSCISDADVECPSCDGSSLFVCTSRTTFQMCNGDTLSSQITKCKDNTYCAISQSNFCVDRCEALSSATGFQCDREAPLTG
;
A
#
# COMPACT_ATOMS: atom_id res chain seq x y z
N MET A 1 -30.85 -52.22 34.67
CA MET A 1 -30.61 -50.82 35.07
C MET A 1 -29.11 -50.52 35.17
N GLN A 2 -28.37 -50.36 34.06
CA GLN A 2 -26.99 -49.82 34.09
C GLN A 2 -26.61 -49.08 32.78
N TYR A 3 -27.38 -49.22 31.70
CA TYR A 3 -27.08 -48.60 30.40
C TYR A 3 -27.42 -47.09 30.32
N PHE A 4 -28.32 -46.61 31.19
CA PHE A 4 -28.80 -45.21 31.14
C PHE A 4 -27.82 -44.19 31.73
N LYS A 5 -26.80 -44.63 32.48
CA LYS A 5 -25.80 -43.73 33.07
C LYS A 5 -24.65 -43.40 32.12
N PHE A 6 -24.37 -44.24 31.12
CA PHE A 6 -23.28 -44.01 30.17
C PHE A 6 -23.62 -42.97 29.09
N LEU A 7 -24.90 -42.73 28.82
CA LEU A 7 -25.34 -41.69 27.87
C LEU A 7 -25.22 -40.26 28.46
N LYS A 8 -25.16 -40.12 29.79
CA LYS A 8 -25.05 -38.80 30.45
C LYS A 8 -23.61 -38.28 30.49
N THR A 9 -22.63 -39.18 30.41
CA THR A 9 -21.19 -38.82 30.39
C THR A 9 -20.68 -38.45 28.99
N LEU A 10 -21.43 -38.78 27.94
CA LEU A 10 -21.10 -38.39 26.55
C LEU A 10 -21.51 -36.95 26.20
N ARG A 11 -22.21 -36.24 27.11
CA ARG A 11 -22.61 -34.83 26.94
C ARG A 11 -21.58 -33.82 27.47
N PHE A 12 -20.45 -34.28 28.04
CA PHE A 12 -19.42 -33.39 28.59
C PHE A 12 -18.16 -33.23 27.70
N ILE A 13 -18.12 -33.87 26.53
CA ILE A 13 -17.02 -33.69 25.55
C ILE A 13 -17.60 -33.16 24.23
N ALA A 14 -18.48 -32.17 24.32
CA ALA A 14 -18.89 -31.38 23.18
C ALA A 14 -18.71 -29.92 23.58
N VAL A 15 -18.10 -29.14 22.70
CA VAL A 15 -17.85 -27.70 22.82
C VAL A 15 -16.54 -27.32 23.54
N ALA A 16 -15.41 -27.90 23.12
CA ALA A 16 -14.24 -27.06 22.87
C ALA A 16 -14.42 -26.50 21.45
N SER A 17 -15.33 -25.53 21.31
CA SER A 17 -15.45 -24.74 20.09
C SER A 17 -14.14 -23.96 19.97
N SER A 18 -13.27 -24.41 19.07
CA SER A 18 -12.18 -23.58 18.57
C SER A 18 -12.83 -22.32 17.99
N MET A 19 -12.87 -21.24 18.77
CA MET A 19 -13.03 -19.89 18.24
C MET A 19 -11.84 -19.67 17.32
N VAL A 20 -12.00 -20.00 16.05
CA VAL A 20 -11.17 -19.43 15.00
C VAL A 20 -11.58 -17.97 14.96
N VAL A 21 -10.86 -17.13 15.71
CA VAL A 21 -10.98 -15.68 15.63
C VAL A 21 -10.42 -15.30 14.27
N VAL A 22 -11.29 -15.22 13.27
CA VAL A 22 -10.93 -14.64 11.98
C VAL A 22 -10.83 -13.14 12.23
N VAL A 23 -9.60 -12.66 12.43
CA VAL A 23 -9.33 -11.22 12.52
C VAL A 23 -9.49 -10.70 11.09
N PHE A 24 -10.66 -10.13 10.80
CA PHE A 24 -10.83 -9.30 9.61
C PHE A 24 -9.95 -8.08 9.81
N GLY A 25 -8.83 -8.00 9.10
CA GLY A 25 -8.03 -6.79 9.06
C GLY A 25 -8.87 -5.69 8.40
N ASP A 26 -9.02 -4.55 9.08
CA ASP A 26 -9.67 -3.39 8.50
C ASP A 26 -8.90 -2.96 7.24
N ILE A 27 -9.55 -3.05 6.08
CA ILE A 27 -9.00 -2.57 4.81
C ILE A 27 -9.14 -1.05 4.82
N THR A 28 -8.12 -0.37 5.32
CA THR A 28 -8.03 1.09 5.38
C THR A 28 -6.69 1.52 4.79
N CYS A 29 -6.76 1.97 3.54
CA CYS A 29 -5.62 2.47 2.77
C CYS A 29 -5.41 3.97 2.99
N ASN A 30 -4.17 4.46 2.93
CA ASN A 30 -3.83 5.89 2.99
C ASN A 30 -4.32 6.64 4.26
N VAL A 31 -4.67 5.93 5.32
CA VAL A 31 -5.07 6.51 6.61
C VAL A 31 -4.06 6.14 7.69
N CYS A 32 -3.71 7.10 8.54
CA CYS A 32 -2.89 6.86 9.71
C CYS A 32 -3.64 5.97 10.71
N GLN A 33 -3.09 4.79 10.99
CA GLN A 33 -3.66 3.82 11.90
C GLN A 33 -3.12 4.00 13.33
N THR A 34 -3.68 3.26 14.27
CA THR A 34 -3.34 3.34 15.71
C THR A 34 -1.90 2.91 16.00
N ASN A 35 -1.27 2.15 15.11
CA ASN A 35 0.14 1.76 15.19
C ASN A 35 1.10 2.82 14.61
N HIS A 36 0.60 4.01 14.30
CA HIS A 36 1.35 5.11 13.65
C HIS A 36 1.90 4.75 12.26
N ALA A 37 1.37 3.72 11.61
CA ALA A 37 1.65 3.43 10.21
C ALA A 37 0.43 3.81 9.35
N LYS A 38 0.72 4.26 8.13
CA LYS A 38 -0.23 4.47 7.05
C LYS A 38 0.14 3.51 5.94
N CYS A 39 -0.58 2.40 5.83
CA CYS A 39 -0.41 1.45 4.74
C CYS A 39 -0.85 2.11 3.43
N VAL A 40 0.03 2.09 2.43
CA VAL A 40 -0.26 2.65 1.09
C VAL A 40 -0.58 1.56 0.08
N ASN A 41 -0.05 0.35 0.27
CA ASN A 41 -0.43 -0.87 -0.45
C ASN A 41 -0.13 -2.09 0.42
N GLU A 42 -0.15 -3.29 -0.16
CA GLU A 42 0.05 -4.54 0.59
C GLU A 42 1.43 -4.61 1.25
N THR A 43 2.47 -4.03 0.66
CA THR A 43 3.87 -4.20 1.10
C THR A 43 4.55 -2.90 1.49
N HIS A 44 3.87 -1.76 1.46
CA HIS A 44 4.47 -0.45 1.73
C HIS A 44 3.65 0.36 2.73
N PHE A 45 4.35 1.15 3.53
CA PHE A 45 3.77 2.00 4.55
C PHE A 45 4.52 3.32 4.70
N SER A 46 3.89 4.33 5.26
CA SER A 46 4.56 5.53 5.77
C SER A 46 4.31 5.64 7.27
N LEU A 47 5.16 6.37 7.99
CA LEU A 47 4.96 6.61 9.41
C LEU A 47 4.22 7.92 9.64
N CYS A 48 3.23 7.87 10.52
CA CYS A 48 2.44 9.00 10.98
C CYS A 48 3.00 9.50 12.33
N LEU A 49 4.26 9.91 12.32
CA LEU A 49 4.97 10.45 13.47
C LEU A 49 5.34 11.91 13.20
N ASP A 50 5.35 12.72 14.25
CA ASP A 50 5.79 14.11 14.14
C ASP A 50 7.23 14.18 13.63
N GLY A 51 7.45 14.96 12.57
CA GLY A 51 8.75 15.12 11.92
C GLY A 51 9.09 14.08 10.86
N VAL A 52 8.25 13.05 10.65
CA VAL A 52 8.36 12.19 9.46
C VAL A 52 7.59 12.82 8.31
N PRO A 53 8.23 13.08 7.15
CA PRO A 53 7.51 13.58 6.01
C PRO A 53 6.44 12.58 5.53
N PRO A 54 5.21 13.04 5.21
CA PRO A 54 4.09 12.15 4.86
C PRO A 54 4.30 11.38 3.54
N ASP A 55 5.27 11.82 2.74
CA ASP A 55 5.77 11.22 1.52
C ASP A 55 6.92 10.23 1.74
N GLN A 56 7.36 10.01 2.99
CA GLN A 56 8.35 8.98 3.29
C GLN A 56 7.66 7.62 3.41
N VAL A 57 7.61 6.90 2.29
CA VAL A 57 7.10 5.53 2.21
C VAL A 57 8.28 4.55 2.28
N MET A 58 8.07 3.46 3.00
CA MET A 58 9.04 2.40 3.25
C MET A 58 8.42 1.06 2.89
N PRO A 59 9.20 0.15 2.28
CA PRO A 59 8.77 -1.22 2.08
C PRO A 59 8.79 -1.97 3.42
N CYS A 60 7.84 -2.87 3.60
CA CYS A 60 7.97 -3.95 4.55
C CYS A 60 9.09 -4.91 4.12
N PRO A 61 9.75 -5.60 5.07
CA PRO A 61 10.71 -6.64 4.74
C PRO A 61 10.12 -7.73 3.84
N ASP A 62 10.99 -8.49 3.16
CA ASP A 62 10.58 -9.58 2.26
C ASP A 62 9.56 -10.52 2.93
N ASP A 63 8.56 -10.94 2.14
CA ASP A 63 7.42 -11.76 2.56
C ASP A 63 6.56 -11.20 3.71
N GLN A 64 6.67 -9.89 3.98
CA GLN A 64 5.79 -9.19 4.92
C GLN A 64 4.83 -8.24 4.23
N ILE A 65 3.71 -8.02 4.89
CA ILE A 65 2.61 -7.17 4.46
C ILE A 65 2.33 -6.09 5.50
N CYS A 66 1.83 -4.95 5.05
CA CYS A 66 1.42 -3.84 5.91
C CYS A 66 0.07 -4.13 6.56
N THR A 67 -0.01 -3.91 7.87
CA THR A 67 -1.16 -4.24 8.70
C THR A 67 -1.41 -3.18 9.77
N SER A 68 -2.64 -3.18 10.29
CA SER A 68 -3.08 -2.35 11.42
C SER A 68 -2.75 -2.92 12.79
N THR A 69 -1.99 -4.02 12.82
CA THR A 69 -1.59 -4.63 14.09
C THR A 69 -0.47 -3.83 14.76
N ALA A 70 -0.18 -4.12 16.03
CA ALA A 70 0.89 -3.45 16.78
C ALA A 70 2.27 -3.54 16.08
N LYS A 71 2.48 -4.57 15.25
CA LYS A 71 3.59 -4.64 14.30
C LYS A 71 3.05 -4.29 12.91
N PHE A 72 3.43 -3.13 12.38
CA PHE A 72 2.93 -2.69 11.08
C PHE A 72 3.33 -3.62 9.92
N CYS A 73 4.49 -4.28 9.97
CA CYS A 73 4.84 -5.35 9.01
C CYS A 73 4.70 -6.73 9.66
N MET A 74 3.93 -7.60 9.00
CA MET A 74 3.66 -8.97 9.46
C MET A 74 3.84 -9.97 8.32
N PRO A 75 4.26 -11.22 8.59
CA PRO A 75 4.40 -12.23 7.54
C PRO A 75 3.09 -12.45 6.76
N ARG A 76 3.19 -12.58 5.43
CA ARG A 76 2.04 -12.87 4.57
C ARG A 76 1.32 -14.13 5.05
N GLY A 77 -0.01 -14.07 5.11
CA GLY A 77 -0.87 -15.17 5.58
C GLY A 77 -1.00 -15.29 7.10
N SER A 78 -0.27 -14.49 7.89
CA SER A 78 -0.46 -14.44 9.35
C SER A 78 -1.69 -13.59 9.74
N VAL A 79 -1.94 -12.53 9.00
CA VAL A 79 -3.10 -11.63 9.13
C VAL A 79 -3.50 -11.09 7.76
N ALA A 80 -4.69 -10.52 7.63
CA ALA A 80 -5.08 -9.83 6.41
C ALA A 80 -4.31 -8.49 6.27
N PRO A 81 -3.89 -8.11 5.05
CA PRO A 81 -3.28 -6.81 4.82
C PRO A 81 -4.28 -5.68 5.05
N SER A 82 -3.79 -4.56 5.59
CA SER A 82 -4.64 -3.39 5.81
C SER A 82 -4.89 -2.57 4.56
N CYS A 83 -4.14 -2.82 3.49
CA CYS A 83 -4.36 -2.22 2.20
C CYS A 83 -4.04 -3.26 1.12
N ILE A 84 -5.00 -3.57 0.24
CA ILE A 84 -4.89 -4.67 -0.73
C ILE A 84 -4.59 -4.15 -2.15
N SER A 85 -5.13 -2.98 -2.47
CA SER A 85 -4.78 -2.24 -3.68
C SER A 85 -3.70 -1.21 -3.35
N ASP A 86 -2.98 -0.73 -4.37
CA ASP A 86 -2.42 0.61 -4.24
C ASP A 86 -3.58 1.52 -3.85
N ALA A 87 -3.46 2.20 -2.72
CA ALA A 87 -4.46 3.15 -2.28
C ALA A 87 -4.78 4.07 -3.48
N ASP A 88 -6.06 4.39 -3.69
CA ASP A 88 -6.53 5.15 -4.86
C ASP A 88 -5.78 6.49 -4.97
N VAL A 89 -4.64 6.48 -5.65
CA VAL A 89 -3.86 7.64 -6.02
C VAL A 89 -4.15 7.87 -7.49
N GLU A 90 -4.88 8.94 -7.78
CA GLU A 90 -5.08 9.41 -9.15
C GLU A 90 -3.74 9.91 -9.68
N CYS A 91 -3.05 9.05 -10.44
CA CYS A 91 -1.91 9.46 -11.24
C CYS A 91 -2.37 9.83 -12.65
N PRO A 92 -1.76 10.85 -13.28
CA PRO A 92 -2.08 11.23 -14.64
C PRO A 92 -1.90 10.06 -15.61
N SER A 93 -2.88 9.89 -16.48
CA SER A 93 -2.88 8.91 -17.57
C SER A 93 -2.59 9.58 -18.90
N CYS A 94 -2.19 8.80 -19.90
CA CYS A 94 -2.05 9.28 -21.26
C CYS A 94 -3.41 9.69 -21.83
N ASP A 95 -3.47 10.90 -22.38
CA ASP A 95 -4.68 11.55 -22.92
C ASP A 95 -4.52 11.94 -24.40
N GLY A 96 -3.51 11.38 -25.07
CA GLY A 96 -3.14 11.71 -26.44
C GLY A 96 -2.45 13.06 -26.63
N SER A 97 -2.40 13.91 -25.60
CA SER A 97 -1.77 15.24 -25.63
C SER A 97 -0.41 15.23 -24.95
N SER A 98 -0.26 14.45 -23.89
CA SER A 98 0.98 14.32 -23.13
C SER A 98 1.90 13.25 -23.74
N LEU A 99 3.19 13.56 -23.94
CA LEU A 99 4.18 12.59 -24.41
C LEU A 99 4.71 11.68 -23.30
N PHE A 100 4.67 12.15 -22.06
CA PHE A 100 5.11 11.40 -20.88
C PHE A 100 4.15 11.68 -19.73
N VAL A 101 4.00 10.73 -18.83
CA VAL A 101 3.25 10.91 -17.57
C VAL A 101 3.97 10.24 -16.41
N CYS A 102 3.82 10.82 -15.22
CA CYS A 102 4.34 10.24 -13.99
C CYS A 102 3.47 9.05 -13.59
N THR A 103 4.10 7.90 -13.43
CA THR A 103 3.45 6.66 -12.99
C THR A 103 3.85 6.27 -11.58
N SER A 104 4.79 6.97 -10.96
CA SER A 104 5.01 6.99 -9.53
C SER A 104 5.71 8.31 -9.15
N ARG A 105 5.98 8.51 -7.87
CA ARG A 105 6.83 9.59 -7.37
C ARG A 105 8.21 9.58 -8.00
N THR A 106 8.70 8.42 -8.45
CA THR A 106 10.07 8.28 -8.97
C THR A 106 10.12 7.62 -10.35
N THR A 107 8.98 7.38 -11.01
CA THR A 107 8.94 6.77 -12.33
C THR A 107 7.99 7.49 -13.26
N PHE A 108 8.33 7.45 -14.54
CA PHE A 108 7.50 7.93 -15.62
C PHE A 108 7.56 6.98 -16.81
N GLN A 109 6.56 7.11 -17.66
CA GLN A 109 6.42 6.31 -18.87
C GLN A 109 6.08 7.21 -20.05
N MET A 110 6.49 6.78 -21.23
CA MET A 110 6.09 7.44 -22.48
C MET A 110 4.64 7.07 -22.80
N CYS A 111 3.91 8.04 -23.35
CA CYS A 111 2.58 7.86 -23.91
C CYS A 111 2.66 7.59 -25.41
N ASN A 112 1.92 6.58 -25.87
CA ASN A 112 1.68 6.29 -27.27
C ASN A 112 0.18 6.48 -27.55
N GLY A 113 -0.19 7.71 -27.95
CA GLY A 113 -1.58 8.15 -27.95
C GLY A 113 -2.16 8.12 -26.53
N ASP A 114 -3.23 7.36 -26.34
CA ASP A 114 -3.94 7.22 -25.06
C ASP A 114 -3.41 6.05 -24.21
N THR A 115 -2.28 5.44 -24.59
CA THR A 115 -1.74 4.24 -23.93
C THR A 115 -0.35 4.46 -23.37
N LEU A 116 -0.06 3.84 -22.21
CA LEU A 116 1.28 3.82 -21.62
C LEU A 116 2.18 2.83 -22.39
N SER A 117 3.41 3.24 -22.67
CA SER A 117 4.44 2.33 -23.18
C SER A 117 4.83 1.29 -22.12
N SER A 118 5.34 0.14 -22.55
CA SER A 118 5.83 -0.92 -21.63
C SER A 118 7.12 -0.54 -20.90
N GLN A 119 7.82 0.51 -21.34
CA GLN A 119 9.09 0.91 -20.76
C GLN A 119 8.87 1.86 -19.58
N ILE A 120 9.08 1.34 -18.37
CA ILE A 120 9.14 2.13 -17.15
C ILE A 120 10.52 2.79 -17.03
N THR A 121 10.55 4.12 -16.92
CA THR A 121 11.78 4.87 -16.67
C THR A 121 11.80 5.36 -15.22
N LYS A 122 12.90 5.10 -14.51
CA LYS A 122 13.10 5.56 -13.15
C LYS A 122 13.90 6.86 -13.15
N CYS A 123 13.45 7.84 -12.37
CA CYS A 123 14.22 9.01 -12.01
C CYS A 123 15.49 8.62 -11.25
N LYS A 124 16.52 9.46 -11.31
CA LYS A 124 17.76 9.24 -10.56
C LYS A 124 17.47 9.24 -9.06
N ASP A 125 18.32 8.57 -8.28
CA ASP A 125 18.20 8.56 -6.82
C ASP A 125 18.06 10.00 -6.27
N ASN A 126 17.16 10.16 -5.30
CA ASN A 126 16.77 11.44 -4.68
C ASN A 126 16.11 12.46 -5.64
N THR A 127 15.60 12.02 -6.79
CA THR A 127 14.79 12.86 -7.68
C THR A 127 13.38 12.28 -7.89
N TYR A 128 12.43 13.17 -8.12
CA TYR A 128 11.01 12.90 -8.17
C TYR A 128 10.42 13.31 -9.50
N CYS A 129 9.41 12.57 -9.97
CA CYS A 129 8.77 12.80 -11.24
C CYS A 129 7.92 14.08 -11.21
N ALA A 130 8.18 14.99 -12.14
CA ALA A 130 7.47 16.26 -12.28
C ALA A 130 7.42 16.72 -13.74
N ILE A 131 6.71 15.99 -14.61
CA ILE A 131 6.70 16.24 -16.06
C ILE A 131 6.08 17.58 -16.45
N SER A 132 5.23 18.19 -15.63
CA SER A 132 4.70 19.55 -15.88
C SER A 132 5.73 20.65 -15.63
N GLN A 133 6.93 20.32 -15.16
CA GLN A 133 8.00 21.29 -14.90
C GLN A 133 9.03 21.30 -16.04
N SER A 134 10.03 22.18 -15.94
CA SER A 134 11.08 22.30 -16.95
C SER A 134 11.94 21.03 -17.12
N ASN A 135 11.95 20.15 -16.11
CA ASN A 135 12.65 18.88 -16.06
C ASN A 135 11.70 17.75 -15.67
N PHE A 136 11.89 16.55 -16.23
CA PHE A 136 11.03 15.38 -15.91
C PHE A 136 11.28 14.82 -14.51
N CYS A 137 12.52 14.92 -14.02
CA CYS A 137 12.91 14.50 -12.70
C CYS A 137 13.55 15.70 -12.00
N VAL A 138 12.97 16.11 -10.87
CA VAL A 138 13.38 17.28 -10.09
C VAL A 138 13.73 16.86 -8.67
N ASP A 139 14.34 17.76 -7.89
CA ASP A 139 14.53 17.48 -6.47
C ASP A 139 13.20 17.55 -5.70
N ARG A 140 13.23 17.07 -4.46
CA ARG A 140 12.05 16.99 -3.59
C ARG A 140 11.39 18.35 -3.36
N CYS A 141 12.17 19.41 -3.17
CA CYS A 141 11.63 20.74 -2.90
C CYS A 141 10.93 21.29 -4.14
N GLU A 142 11.51 21.09 -5.32
CA GLU A 142 10.90 21.51 -6.59
C GLU A 142 9.61 20.72 -6.89
N ALA A 143 9.58 19.41 -6.62
CA ALA A 143 8.36 18.61 -6.76
C ALA A 143 7.22 19.08 -5.84
N LEU A 144 7.54 19.43 -4.59
CA LEU A 144 6.57 19.93 -3.61
C LEU A 144 6.15 21.39 -3.84
N SER A 145 6.98 22.17 -4.55
CA SER A 145 6.69 23.58 -4.86
C SER A 145 5.67 23.75 -5.99
N SER A 146 5.30 22.66 -6.68
CA SER A 146 4.25 22.68 -7.68
C SER A 146 2.88 22.94 -7.02
N ALA A 147 1.98 23.65 -7.71
CA ALA A 147 0.66 23.99 -7.17
C ALA A 147 -0.19 22.77 -6.76
N THR A 148 0.16 21.59 -7.27
CA THR A 148 -0.50 20.31 -7.00
C THR A 148 0.35 19.34 -6.17
N GLY A 149 1.56 19.73 -5.75
CA GLY A 149 2.53 18.82 -5.13
C GLY A 149 3.06 17.76 -6.11
N PHE A 150 3.29 16.53 -5.64
CA PHE A 150 3.66 15.41 -6.52
C PHE A 150 2.57 15.11 -7.54
N GLN A 151 2.93 14.99 -8.81
CA GLN A 151 1.96 14.69 -9.88
C GLN A 151 1.32 13.30 -9.74
N CYS A 152 2.07 12.37 -9.17
CA CYS A 152 1.63 11.01 -8.91
C CYS A 152 2.22 10.61 -7.56
N ASP A 153 1.36 10.49 -6.55
CA ASP A 153 1.78 10.12 -5.18
C ASP A 153 1.93 8.60 -4.99
N ARG A 154 1.89 7.85 -6.10
CA ARG A 154 2.08 6.40 -6.10
C ARG A 154 3.57 6.09 -5.93
N GLU A 155 3.95 5.12 -5.10
CA GLU A 155 5.37 4.87 -4.83
C GLU A 155 6.06 4.05 -5.94
N ALA A 156 5.31 3.16 -6.59
CA ALA A 156 5.77 2.32 -7.69
C ALA A 156 4.79 2.34 -8.87
N PRO A 157 5.26 2.20 -10.11
CA PRO A 157 4.36 2.06 -11.25
C PRO A 157 3.55 0.78 -11.12
N LEU A 158 2.30 0.80 -11.60
CA LEU A 158 1.51 -0.43 -11.72
C LEU A 158 2.28 -1.38 -12.63
N THR A 159 2.68 -2.52 -12.07
CA THR A 159 3.15 -3.64 -12.89
C THR A 159 1.96 -4.14 -13.67
N GLY A 160 1.97 -3.92 -14.99
CA GLY A 160 0.98 -4.48 -15.91
C GLY A 160 1.03 -6.00 -15.96
#